data_AF-D4L163-F1
#
_entry.id   AF-D4L163-F1
#
_cell.length_a   1.000
_cell.length_b   1.000
_cell.length_c   1.000
_cell.angle_alpha   90.00
_cell.angle_beta   90.00
_cell.angle_gamma   90.00
#
_symmetry.space_group_name_H-M   'P 1'
#
loop_
_entity.id
_entity.type
_entity.pdbx_description
1 polymer ?
#
loop_
_entity_poly.entity_id
_entity_poly.type
_entity_poly.pdbx_seq_one_letter_code
_entity_poly.pdbx_strand_id
1 'polypeptide(L)' 'MSLTGHFYTCSDKILCGLGRMYVGGGELTENIDDVGGAGTAEFASKAIDIFYMSRK' A
#
# COMPACT_ATOMS: atom_id res chain seq x y z
N MET A 1 -14.67 -25.48 -6.09
CA MET A 1 -14.24 -24.67 -4.92
C MET A 1 -13.64 -23.38 -5.46
N SER A 2 -14.49 -22.44 -5.85
CA SER A 2 -14.05 -21.19 -6.51
C SER A 2 -13.71 -20.17 -5.44
N LEU A 3 -12.42 -19.81 -5.35
CA LEU A 3 -11.90 -18.82 -4.42
C LEU A 3 -12.48 -17.43 -4.79
N THR A 4 -13.48 -17.00 -4.03
CA THR A 4 -13.77 -15.59 -3.69
C THR A 4 -13.85 -14.59 -4.87
N GLY A 5 -15.03 -14.51 -5.49
CA GLY A 5 -15.39 -13.55 -6.54
C GLY A 5 -15.68 -12.11 -6.06
N HIS A 6 -14.94 -11.60 -5.08
CA HIS A 6 -14.96 -10.18 -4.70
C HIS A 6 -13.53 -9.62 -4.69
N PHE A 7 -12.78 -9.88 -5.77
CA PHE A 7 -11.74 -8.94 -6.14
C PHE A 7 -12.47 -7.67 -6.56
N TYR A 8 -12.71 -6.76 -5.61
CA TYR A 8 -12.85 -5.36 -5.98
C TYR A 8 -11.69 -5.10 -6.92
N THR A 9 -11.97 -4.66 -8.15
CA THR A 9 -10.92 -4.13 -9.02
C THR A 9 -10.20 -3.12 -8.14
N CYS A 10 -9.00 -3.48 -7.69
CA CYS A 10 -8.19 -2.65 -6.82
C CYS A 10 -7.81 -1.49 -7.72
N SER A 11 -8.72 -0.54 -7.83
CA SER A 11 -8.58 0.63 -8.65
C SER A 11 -7.35 1.30 -8.11
N ASP A 12 -6.51 1.83 -9.00
CA ASP A 12 -5.20 2.33 -8.62
C ASP A 12 -5.33 3.41 -7.49
N LYS A 13 -6.50 4.04 -7.38
CA LYS A 13 -6.94 4.92 -6.27
C LYS A 13 -7.02 4.25 -4.90
N ILE A 14 -7.56 3.03 -4.78
CA ILE A 14 -7.63 2.27 -3.52
C ILE A 14 -6.23 1.89 -3.06
N LEU A 15 -5.38 1.46 -4.01
CA LEU A 15 -3.97 1.15 -3.73
C LEU A 15 -3.22 2.39 -3.24
N CYS A 16 -3.38 3.54 -3.91
CA CYS A 16 -2.81 4.82 -3.49
C CYS A 16 -3.29 5.26 -2.09
N GLY A 17 -4.57 5.05 -1.78
CA GLY A 17 -5.13 5.31 -0.44
C GLY A 17 -4.51 4.43 0.64
N LEU A 18 -4.32 3.13 0.36
CA LEU A 18 -3.66 2.18 1.26
C LEU A 18 -2.18 2.53 1.47
N GLY A 19 -1.47 2.89 0.41
CA GLY A 19 -0.07 3.33 0.48
C GLY A 19 0.11 4.58 1.36
N ARG A 20 -0.82 5.54 1.32
CA ARG A 20 -0.83 6.68 2.24
C ARG A 20 -1.13 6.29 3.68
N MET A 21 -1.93 5.26 3.90
CA MET A 21 -2.22 4.76 5.25
C MET A 21 -1.00 4.11 5.90
N TYR A 22 -0.11 3.49 5.11
CA TYR A 22 1.15 2.93 5.61
C TYR A 22 2.11 3.98 6.18
N VAL A 23 2.05 5.22 5.70
CA VAL A 23 2.84 6.36 6.20
C VAL A 23 2.03 7.31 7.08
N GLY A 24 0.76 6.97 7.36
CA GLY A 24 -0.16 7.82 8.13
C GLY A 24 0.19 7.91 9.62
N GLY A 25 1.16 7.12 10.09
CA GLY A 25 1.54 7.02 11.49
C GLY A 25 0.65 6.05 12.26
N GLY A 26 1.25 5.38 13.26
CA GLY A 26 0.61 4.37 14.10
C GLY A 26 1.10 2.95 13.80
N GLU A 27 0.34 1.96 14.29
CA GLU A 27 0.75 0.56 14.28
C GLU A 27 1.07 0.01 12.88
N LEU A 28 0.43 0.50 11.80
CA LEU A 28 0.75 0.04 10.46
C LEU A 28 2.15 0.46 10.02
N THR A 29 2.53 1.72 10.26
CA THR A 29 3.88 2.21 9.93
C THR A 29 4.92 1.45 10.73
N GLU A 30 4.70 1.30 12.04
CA GLU A 30 5.62 0.60 12.94
C GLU A 30 5.73 -0.88 12.60
N ASN A 31 4.62 -1.56 12.31
CA ASN A 31 4.64 -2.98 11.97
C ASN A 31 5.26 -3.24 10.59
N ILE A 32 5.11 -2.33 9.63
CA ILE A 32 5.78 -2.43 8.31
C ILE A 32 7.27 -2.15 8.44
N ASP A 33 7.66 -1.18 9.26
CA ASP A 33 9.07 -0.88 9.53
C ASP A 33 9.74 -1.94 10.41
N ASP A 34 8.99 -2.64 11.27
CA ASP A 34 9.51 -3.77 12.06
C ASP A 34 9.82 -4.98 11.18
N VAL A 35 8.91 -5.33 10.26
CA VAL A 35 9.10 -6.48 9.34
C VAL A 35 10.02 -6.17 8.17
N GLY A 36 10.01 -4.93 7.68
CA GLY A 36 10.73 -4.49 6.48
C GLY A 36 12.04 -3.77 6.77
N GLY A 37 12.23 -3.31 8.01
CA GLY A 37 13.27 -2.35 8.38
C GLY A 37 12.75 -0.90 8.31
N ALA A 38 13.32 -0.04 9.16
CA ALA A 38 12.92 1.36 9.28
C ALA A 38 12.91 2.09 7.92
N GLY A 39 11.80 2.76 7.60
CA GLY A 39 11.60 3.47 6.34
C GLY A 39 11.01 2.62 5.22
N THR A 40 10.68 1.35 5.46
CA THR A 40 10.01 0.48 4.48
C THR A 40 8.58 0.93 4.22
N ALA A 41 7.88 1.42 5.24
CA ALA A 41 6.54 1.97 5.08
C ALA A 41 6.53 3.17 4.12
N GLU A 42 7.51 4.07 4.26
CA GLU A 42 7.71 5.21 3.37
C GLU A 42 8.08 4.79 1.95
N PHE A 43 8.99 3.81 1.82
CA PHE A 43 9.41 3.28 0.53
C PHE A 43 8.22 2.66 -0.22
N ALA A 44 7.43 1.82 0.45
CA ALA A 44 6.24 1.20 -0.13
C ALA A 44 5.21 2.24 -0.57
N SER A 45 4.97 3.28 0.25
CA SER A 45 4.07 4.38 -0.09
C SER A 45 4.50 5.11 -1.38
N LYS A 46 5.80 5.44 -1.49
CA LYS A 46 6.37 6.08 -2.69
C LYS A 46 6.29 5.17 -3.92
N ALA A 47 6.57 3.88 -3.76
CA ALA A 47 6.50 2.91 -4.86
C ALA A 47 5.06 2.80 -5.41
N ILE A 48 4.06 2.77 -4.53
CA ILE A 48 2.65 2.76 -4.88
C ILE A 48 2.25 4.06 -5.62
N ASP A 49 2.72 5.22 -5.15
CA ASP A 49 2.47 6.51 -5.81
C ASP A 49 3.07 6.55 -7.23
N ILE A 50 4.33 6.12 -7.40
CA ILE A 50 4.99 6.05 -8.72
C ILE A 50 4.27 5.07 -9.65
N PHE A 51 3.85 3.91 -9.13
CA PHE A 51 3.09 2.92 -9.89
C PHE A 51 1.75 3.50 -10.37
N TYR A 52 1.05 4.22 -9.51
CA TYR A 52 -0.20 4.92 -9.84
C TYR A 52 0.02 6.00 -10.92
N MET A 53 1.08 6.82 -10.78
CA MET A 53 1.40 7.88 -11.75
C MET A 53 1.83 7.32 -13.10
N SER A 54 2.51 6.17 -13.15
CA SER A 54 2.97 5.54 -14.40
C SER A 54 1.86 4.86 -15.20
N ARG A 55 0.68 4.65 -14.59
CA ARG A 55 -0.47 3.94 -15.18
C ARG A 55 -1.58 4.89 -15.62
N LYS A 56 -1.38 6.19 -15.49
CA LYS A 56 -2.30 7.26 -15.85
C LYS A 56 -1.94 7.86 -17.20
#